data_AF-A0A3A1NA76-F1
#
_entry.id   AF-A0A3A1NA76-F1
#
_cell.length_a   1.000
_cell.length_b   1.000
_cell.length_c   1.000
_cell.angle_alpha   90.00
_cell.angle_beta   90.00
_cell.angle_gamma   90.00
#
_symmetry.space_group_name_H-M   'P 1'
#
loop_
_entity.id
_entity.type
_entity.pdbx_description
1 polymer ?
#
loop_
_entity_poly.entity_id
_entity_poly.type
_entity_poly.pdbx_seq_one_letter_code
_entity_poly.pdbx_strand_id
1 'polypeptide(L)'
;MEIKETIGIDVSKATLDASIHSNKRSATFENTEKGMSLMVKWVLANTVHPREMIFFAFEHTGLYSERLSEFLSNNKLPFSIIPGLEIKRSLGISRGKDDRVDAEKIAIYAYRLREEIQPSQVAPKEIRTLKKLLSLRERLVRQRAGYKASLKEQKKCSEKKCPNYC
;
A
#
# COMPACT_ATOMS: atom_id res chain seq x y z
N MET A 1 -19.02 14.38 -0.46
CA MET A 1 -19.18 13.20 0.41
C MET A 1 -18.98 13.68 1.83
N GLU A 2 -19.87 13.32 2.76
CA GLU A 2 -19.73 13.69 4.16
C GLU A 2 -19.00 12.57 4.91
N ILE A 3 -17.82 12.86 5.46
CA ILE A 3 -17.04 11.89 6.25
C ILE A 3 -17.30 12.16 7.74
N LYS A 4 -17.88 11.17 8.43
CA LYS A 4 -18.12 11.24 9.89
C LYS A 4 -17.19 10.33 10.69
N GLU A 5 -16.72 9.24 10.09
CA GLU A 5 -15.79 8.29 10.70
C GLU A 5 -14.64 7.99 9.75
N THR A 6 -13.44 7.82 10.30
CA THR A 6 -12.28 7.38 9.52
C THR A 6 -11.65 6.12 10.13
N ILE A 7 -11.23 5.24 9.23
CA ILE A 7 -10.59 3.97 9.56
C ILE A 7 -9.18 4.00 9.00
N GLY A 8 -8.19 3.96 9.86
CA GLY A 8 -6.80 3.83 9.47
C GLY A 8 -6.42 2.37 9.40
N ILE A 9 -5.75 1.96 8.32
CA ILE A 9 -5.31 0.59 8.12
C ILE A 9 -3.81 0.60 7.81
N ASP A 10 -3.04 -0.08 8.64
CA ASP A 10 -1.67 -0.47 8.28
C ASP A 10 -1.70 -1.81 7.53
N VAL A 11 -1.06 -1.85 6.36
CA VAL A 11 -1.17 -2.95 5.41
C VAL A 11 0.15 -3.68 5.31
N SER A 12 0.18 -4.89 5.86
CA SER A 12 1.31 -5.81 5.75
C SER A 12 1.05 -6.89 4.70
N LYS A 13 2.06 -7.74 4.45
CA LYS A 13 1.92 -8.90 3.56
C LYS A 13 0.83 -9.87 4.02
N ALA A 14 0.73 -10.10 5.32
CA ALA A 14 -0.12 -11.14 5.90
C ALA A 14 -1.34 -10.57 6.62
N THR A 15 -1.26 -9.34 7.12
CA THR A 15 -2.24 -8.74 8.02
C THR A 15 -2.69 -7.35 7.58
N LEU A 16 -3.85 -6.97 8.08
CA LEU A 16 -4.44 -5.64 8.01
C LEU A 16 -4.74 -5.21 9.45
N ASP A 17 -3.98 -4.24 9.93
CA ASP A 17 -4.15 -3.68 11.27
C ASP A 17 -5.04 -2.45 11.15
N ALA A 18 -6.30 -2.56 11.56
CA ALA A 18 -7.30 -1.52 11.41
C ALA A 18 -7.54 -0.79 12.75
N SER A 19 -7.73 0.52 12.70
CA SER A 19 -8.06 1.37 13.84
C SER A 19 -9.19 2.35 13.51
N ILE A 20 -10.17 2.47 14.41
CA ILE A 20 -11.31 3.38 14.29
C ILE A 20 -10.97 4.69 15.01
N HIS A 21 -11.13 5.82 14.32
CA HIS A 21 -10.79 7.13 14.88
C HIS A 21 -11.61 7.49 16.13
N SER A 22 -12.94 7.40 16.07
CA SER A 22 -13.82 7.93 17.12
C SER A 22 -13.66 7.26 18.50
N ASN A 23 -13.38 5.95 18.54
CA ASN A 23 -13.38 5.15 19.76
C ASN A 23 -12.07 4.40 20.01
N LYS A 24 -11.07 4.59 19.13
CA LYS A 24 -9.72 3.99 19.23
C LYS A 24 -9.71 2.46 19.30
N ARG A 25 -10.81 1.79 18.91
CA ARG A 25 -10.81 0.34 18.79
C ARG A 25 -9.89 -0.04 17.65
N SER A 26 -9.08 -1.07 17.87
CA SER A 26 -8.18 -1.61 16.86
C SER A 26 -8.29 -3.13 16.81
N ALA A 27 -8.17 -3.69 15.62
CA ALA A 27 -8.22 -5.12 15.38
C ALA A 27 -7.36 -5.51 14.17
N THR A 28 -6.81 -6.72 14.20
CA THR A 28 -5.97 -7.28 13.13
C THR A 28 -6.76 -8.32 12.35
N PHE A 29 -6.67 -8.26 11.04
CA PHE A 29 -7.32 -9.18 10.11
C PHE A 29 -6.29 -9.77 9.15
N GLU A 30 -6.62 -10.89 8.51
CA GLU A 30 -5.79 -11.42 7.44
C GLU A 30 -5.88 -10.54 6.18
N ASN A 31 -4.77 -10.41 5.43
CA ASN A 31 -4.75 -9.78 4.11
C ASN A 31 -5.30 -10.74 3.02
N THR A 32 -6.53 -11.19 3.23
CA THR A 32 -7.32 -12.05 2.34
C THR A 32 -8.69 -11.43 2.12
N GLU A 33 -9.42 -11.83 1.08
CA GLU A 33 -10.79 -11.33 0.86
C GLU A 33 -11.73 -11.64 2.02
N LYS A 34 -11.55 -12.80 2.66
CA LYS A 34 -12.28 -13.16 3.87
C LYS A 34 -11.92 -12.23 5.03
N GLY A 35 -10.62 -11.98 5.25
CA GLY A 35 -10.15 -11.06 6.29
C GLY A 35 -10.63 -9.62 6.06
N MET A 36 -10.58 -9.12 4.83
CA MET A 36 -11.12 -7.80 4.47
C MET A 36 -12.63 -7.70 4.69
N SER A 37 -13.38 -8.76 4.39
CA SER A 37 -14.82 -8.82 4.67
C SER A 37 -15.11 -8.80 6.17
N LEU A 38 -14.31 -9.52 6.97
CA LEU A 38 -14.42 -9.50 8.43
C LEU A 38 -14.06 -8.13 9.01
N MET A 39 -13.03 -7.48 8.47
CA MET A 39 -12.64 -6.11 8.84
C MET A 39 -13.79 -5.13 8.63
N VAL A 40 -14.43 -5.14 7.46
CA VAL A 40 -15.57 -4.25 7.18
C VAL A 40 -16.74 -4.54 8.13
N LYS A 41 -17.07 -5.82 8.36
CA LYS A 41 -18.12 -6.18 9.34
C LYS A 41 -17.80 -5.68 10.74
N TRP A 42 -16.54 -5.84 11.17
CA TRP A 42 -16.08 -5.35 12.45
C TRP A 42 -16.19 -3.82 12.54
N VAL A 43 -15.77 -3.09 11.51
CA VAL A 43 -15.93 -1.62 11.45
C VAL A 43 -17.40 -1.21 11.61
N LEU A 44 -18.30 -1.82 10.82
CA LEU A 44 -19.73 -1.50 10.86
C LEU A 44 -20.39 -1.83 12.20
N ALA A 45 -19.94 -2.89 12.88
CA ALA A 45 -20.42 -3.26 14.22
C ALA A 45 -19.89 -2.34 15.33
N ASN A 46 -18.80 -1.59 15.05
CA ASN A 46 -18.10 -0.77 16.03
C ASN A 46 -18.15 0.73 15.72
N THR A 47 -18.94 1.16 14.74
CA THR A 47 -19.23 2.57 14.51
C THR A 47 -20.73 2.81 14.47
N VAL A 48 -21.14 4.04 14.79
CA VAL A 48 -22.55 4.45 14.81
C VAL A 48 -23.01 5.05 13.47
N HIS A 49 -22.05 5.33 12.58
CA HIS A 49 -22.30 6.02 11.32
C HIS A 49 -22.66 5.06 10.18
N PRO A 50 -23.51 5.49 9.23
CA PRO A 50 -23.79 4.74 8.01
C PRO A 50 -22.52 4.47 7.20
N ARG A 51 -22.54 3.38 6.44
CA ARG A 51 -21.42 2.92 5.61
C ARG A 51 -20.85 4.01 4.70
N GLU A 52 -21.72 4.87 4.17
CA GLU A 52 -21.39 5.93 3.22
C GLU A 52 -20.60 7.09 3.86
N MET A 53 -20.65 7.20 5.19
CA MET A 53 -19.96 8.23 5.98
C MET A 53 -18.66 7.72 6.62
N ILE A 54 -18.31 6.44 6.38
CA ILE A 54 -17.08 5.81 6.87
C ILE A 54 -16.04 5.85 5.76
N PHE A 55 -14.88 6.43 6.06
CA PHE A 55 -13.79 6.57 5.12
C PHE A 55 -12.57 5.74 5.51
N PHE A 56 -12.05 4.95 4.58
CA PHE A 56 -10.88 4.09 4.81
C PHE A 56 -9.60 4.76 4.32
N ALA A 57 -8.53 4.71 5.11
CA ALA A 57 -7.27 5.34 4.81
C ALA A 57 -6.12 4.36 5.09
N PHE A 58 -5.15 4.27 4.18
CA PHE A 58 -3.98 3.42 4.35
C PHE A 58 -2.78 3.91 3.55
N GLU A 59 -1.57 3.55 3.99
CA GLU A 59 -0.35 3.84 3.25
C GLU A 59 -0.20 2.92 2.03
N HIS A 60 0.41 3.44 0.95
CA HIS A 60 0.80 2.62 -0.19
C HIS A 60 2.02 1.72 0.14
N THR A 61 1.79 0.47 0.57
CA THR A 61 2.84 -0.52 0.84
C THR A 61 3.13 -1.48 -0.33
N GLY A 62 2.83 -1.06 -1.56
CA GLY A 62 3.15 -1.81 -2.77
C GLY A 62 2.01 -2.73 -3.23
N LEU A 63 2.32 -3.98 -3.59
CA LEU A 63 1.33 -4.92 -4.15
C LEU A 63 0.22 -5.26 -3.14
N TYR A 64 0.52 -5.24 -1.85
CA TYR A 64 -0.42 -5.64 -0.79
C TYR A 64 -1.55 -4.63 -0.60
N SER A 65 -1.25 -3.33 -0.68
CA SER A 65 -2.27 -2.26 -0.65
C SER A 65 -3.17 -2.24 -1.89
N GLU A 66 -2.72 -2.81 -3.02
CA GLU A 66 -3.53 -2.86 -4.24
C GLU A 66 -4.75 -3.77 -4.07
N ARG A 67 -4.57 -4.94 -3.43
CA ARG A 67 -5.67 -5.88 -3.19
C ARG A 67 -6.77 -5.27 -2.30
N LEU A 68 -6.35 -4.53 -1.26
CA LEU A 68 -7.27 -3.79 -0.40
C LEU A 68 -8.02 -2.71 -1.18
N SER A 69 -7.31 -1.95 -2.01
CA SER A 69 -7.91 -0.92 -2.86
C SER A 69 -8.98 -1.49 -3.80
N GLU A 70 -8.69 -2.63 -4.44
CA GLU A 70 -9.66 -3.34 -5.29
C GLU A 70 -10.89 -3.78 -4.50
N PHE A 71 -10.68 -4.39 -3.33
CA PHE A 71 -11.77 -4.87 -2.49
C PHE A 71 -12.70 -3.73 -2.08
N LEU A 72 -12.13 -2.61 -1.60
CA LEU A 72 -12.91 -1.44 -1.18
C LEU A 72 -13.65 -0.79 -2.36
N SER A 73 -12.99 -0.66 -3.51
CA SER A 73 -13.58 -0.14 -4.75
C SER A 73 -14.76 -0.98 -5.23
N ASN A 74 -14.60 -2.31 -5.31
CA ASN A 74 -15.67 -3.25 -5.72
C ASN A 74 -16.87 -3.20 -4.76
N ASN A 75 -16.61 -2.91 -3.49
CA ASN A 75 -17.61 -2.75 -2.46
C ASN A 75 -18.14 -1.30 -2.33
N LYS A 76 -17.75 -0.37 -3.21
CA LYS A 76 -18.17 1.04 -3.14
C LYS A 76 -17.91 1.68 -1.76
N LEU A 77 -16.84 1.27 -1.09
CA LEU A 77 -16.39 1.85 0.18
C LEU A 77 -15.40 2.96 -0.14
N PRO A 78 -15.62 4.21 0.33
CA PRO A 78 -14.74 5.31 0.00
C PRO A 78 -13.42 5.16 0.75
N PHE A 79 -12.31 5.33 0.03
CA PHE A 79 -10.98 5.18 0.61
C PHE A 79 -9.96 6.11 -0.03
N SER A 80 -8.84 6.35 0.64
CA SER A 80 -7.66 6.98 0.03
C SER A 80 -6.38 6.26 0.40
N ILE A 81 -5.48 6.20 -0.58
CA ILE A 81 -4.11 5.73 -0.38
C ILE A 81 -3.23 6.94 -0.12
N ILE A 82 -2.68 7.04 1.08
CA ILE A 82 -1.97 8.22 1.56
C ILE A 82 -0.46 7.96 1.50
N PRO A 83 0.36 8.90 1.00
CA PRO A 83 1.81 8.77 1.06
C PRO A 83 2.31 8.70 2.52
N GLY A 84 3.12 7.70 2.86
CA GLY A 84 3.65 7.55 4.23
C GLY A 84 4.47 8.73 4.72
N LEU A 85 5.15 9.43 3.81
CA LEU A 85 5.88 10.66 4.12
C LEU A 85 4.95 11.76 4.62
N GLU A 86 3.73 11.83 4.08
CA GLU A 86 2.74 12.84 4.44
C GLU A 86 2.16 12.57 5.83
N ILE A 87 1.83 11.30 6.12
CA ILE A 87 1.40 10.85 7.45
C ILE A 87 2.47 11.21 8.48
N LYS A 88 3.73 10.85 8.22
CA LYS A 88 4.85 11.11 9.16
C LYS A 88 5.07 12.60 9.44
N ARG A 89 4.92 13.47 8.44
CA ARG A 89 5.07 14.93 8.60
C ARG A 89 3.94 15.55 9.41
N SER A 90 2.73 15.02 9.28
CA SER A 90 1.53 15.59 9.92
C SER A 90 1.45 15.39 11.45
N LEU A 91 2.25 14.46 11.99
CA LEU A 91 2.16 14.02 13.38
C LEU A 91 3.13 14.77 14.32
N GLY A 92 3.92 15.71 13.81
CA GLY A 92 4.93 16.42 14.59
C GLY A 92 6.07 15.50 15.07
N ILE A 93 6.81 15.94 16.09
CA ILE A 93 7.93 15.17 16.67
C ILE A 93 7.35 14.01 17.50
N SER A 94 7.28 12.82 16.91
CA SER A 94 6.93 11.59 17.64
C SER A 94 8.14 11.07 18.42
N ARG A 95 8.06 11.06 19.76
CA ARG A 95 9.03 10.37 20.62
C ARG A 95 8.59 8.90 20.77
N GLY A 96 9.36 7.97 20.19
CA GLY A 96 9.19 6.53 20.39
C GLY A 96 8.85 5.76 19.11
N LYS A 97 9.45 4.57 18.97
CA LYS A 97 9.05 3.54 18.00
C LYS A 97 7.88 2.78 18.62
N ASP A 98 6.70 2.96 18.08
CA ASP A 98 5.57 2.14 18.49
C ASP A 98 4.76 1.79 17.24
N ASP A 99 4.95 0.55 16.79
CA ASP A 99 4.46 0.03 15.52
C ASP A 99 2.92 -0.18 15.56
N ARG A 100 2.30 -0.30 16.75
CA ARG A 100 0.82 -0.35 16.90
C ARG A 100 0.15 0.99 16.66
N VAL A 101 0.92 2.07 16.59
CA VAL A 101 0.39 3.44 16.49
C VAL A 101 0.16 3.84 15.02
N ASP A 102 0.62 3.06 14.05
CA ASP A 102 0.57 3.45 12.64
C ASP A 102 -0.84 3.47 12.07
N ALA A 103 -1.68 2.46 12.36
CA ALA A 103 -3.10 2.50 11.98
C ALA A 103 -3.87 3.65 12.65
N GLU A 104 -3.64 3.90 13.95
CA GLU A 104 -4.28 5.00 14.68
C GLU A 104 -3.88 6.37 14.10
N LYS A 105 -2.59 6.55 13.81
CA LYS A 105 -2.05 7.76 13.15
C LYS A 105 -2.73 8.02 11.81
N ILE A 106 -2.90 6.98 11.00
CA ILE A 106 -3.56 7.08 9.70
C ILE A 106 -5.03 7.49 9.87
N ALA A 107 -5.74 6.88 10.82
CA ALA A 107 -7.13 7.23 11.16
C ALA A 107 -7.26 8.71 11.53
N ILE A 108 -6.42 9.19 12.46
CA ILE A 108 -6.39 10.58 12.92
C ILE A 108 -6.09 11.54 11.76
N TYR A 109 -5.08 11.22 10.97
CA TYR A 109 -4.68 12.06 9.84
C TYR A 109 -5.81 12.17 8.80
N ALA A 110 -6.44 11.06 8.43
CA ALA A 110 -7.59 11.06 7.53
C ALA A 110 -8.78 11.86 8.12
N TYR A 111 -9.01 11.79 9.43
CA TYR A 111 -10.07 12.55 10.09
C TYR A 111 -9.82 14.06 10.05
N ARG A 112 -8.55 14.48 10.22
CA ARG A 112 -8.16 15.89 10.13
C ARG A 112 -8.39 16.44 8.73
N LEU A 113 -8.06 15.66 7.69
CA LEU A 113 -8.25 16.03 6.29
C LEU A 113 -9.63 15.72 5.73
N ARG A 114 -10.60 15.32 6.55
CA ARG A 114 -11.90 14.81 6.08
C ARG A 114 -12.68 15.75 5.14
N GLU A 115 -12.40 17.05 5.19
CA GLU A 115 -13.04 18.06 4.33
C GLU A 115 -12.33 18.24 2.98
N GLU A 116 -11.05 17.86 2.89
CA GLU A 116 -10.19 18.04 1.72
C GLU A 116 -9.89 16.71 1.00
N ILE A 117 -9.88 15.60 1.75
CA ILE A 117 -9.45 14.28 1.28
C ILE A 117 -10.39 13.75 0.18
N GLN A 118 -9.78 13.39 -0.95
CA GLN A 118 -10.51 12.84 -2.09
C GLN A 118 -10.42 11.30 -2.10
N PRO A 119 -11.52 10.59 -2.39
CA PRO A 119 -11.47 9.16 -2.63
C PRO A 119 -10.52 8.81 -3.78
N SER A 120 -9.64 7.85 -3.55
CA SER A 120 -8.81 7.25 -4.59
C SER A 120 -9.68 6.45 -5.56
N GLN A 121 -9.34 6.53 -6.86
CA GLN A 121 -9.98 5.73 -7.89
C GLN A 121 -9.04 4.60 -8.33
N VAL A 122 -9.56 3.38 -8.32
CA VAL A 122 -8.83 2.23 -8.87
C VAL A 122 -9.00 2.24 -10.38
N ALA A 123 -7.88 2.34 -11.11
CA ALA A 123 -7.90 2.24 -12.57
C ALA A 123 -8.47 0.88 -13.01
N PRO A 124 -9.07 0.78 -14.22
CA PRO A 124 -9.57 -0.49 -14.75
C PRO A 124 -8.52 -1.59 -14.71
N LYS A 125 -8.96 -2.84 -14.50
CA LYS A 125 -8.07 -4.00 -14.35
C LYS A 125 -7.15 -4.16 -15.58
N GLU A 126 -7.66 -3.84 -16.75
CA GLU A 126 -6.96 -3.90 -18.04
C GLU A 126 -5.80 -2.90 -18.05
N ILE A 127 -6.05 -1.66 -17.64
CA ILE A 127 -5.05 -0.60 -17.55
C ILE A 127 -3.96 -0.96 -16.53
N ARG A 128 -4.35 -1.50 -15.37
CA ARG A 128 -3.40 -1.92 -14.34
C ARG A 128 -2.56 -3.11 -14.80
N THR A 129 -3.18 -4.08 -15.47
CA THR A 129 -2.49 -5.22 -16.08
C THR A 129 -1.47 -4.75 -17.13
N LEU A 130 -1.88 -3.85 -18.02
CA LEU A 130 -1.01 -3.30 -19.06
C LEU A 130 0.20 -2.58 -18.45
N LYS A 131 -0.01 -1.73 -17.44
CA LYS A 131 1.08 -1.06 -16.71
C LYS A 131 2.06 -2.07 -16.11
N LYS A 132 1.56 -3.12 -15.45
CA LYS A 132 2.41 -4.19 -14.88
C LYS A 132 3.24 -4.91 -15.94
N LEU A 133 2.64 -5.23 -17.09
CA LEU A 133 3.33 -5.88 -18.20
C LEU A 133 4.41 -4.98 -18.82
N LEU A 134 4.14 -3.69 -18.98
CA LEU A 134 5.12 -2.72 -19.49
C LEU A 134 6.31 -2.58 -18.52
N SER A 135 6.05 -2.43 -17.22
CA SER A 135 7.12 -2.39 -16.21
C SER A 135 7.94 -3.68 -16.17
N LEU A 136 7.30 -4.85 -16.31
CA LEU A 136 8.00 -6.14 -16.40
C LEU A 136 8.90 -6.20 -17.64
N ARG A 137 8.38 -5.79 -18.80
CA ARG A 137 9.16 -5.74 -20.05
C ARG A 137 10.39 -4.86 -19.89
N GLU A 138 10.25 -3.66 -19.35
CA GLU A 138 11.37 -2.74 -19.12
C GLU A 138 12.45 -3.34 -18.21
N ARG A 139 12.03 -4.03 -17.14
CA ARG A 139 12.95 -4.72 -16.24
C ARG A 139 13.71 -5.84 -16.95
N LEU A 140 13.01 -6.67 -17.72
CA LEU A 140 13.61 -7.75 -18.49
C LEU A 140 14.58 -7.23 -19.56
N VAL A 141 14.25 -6.13 -20.24
CA VAL A 141 15.14 -5.49 -21.22
C VAL A 141 16.43 -5.01 -20.56
N ARG A 142 16.34 -4.35 -19.40
CA ARG A 142 17.51 -3.91 -18.62
C ARG A 142 18.36 -5.09 -18.16
N GLN A 143 17.75 -6.13 -17.60
CA GLN A 143 18.46 -7.33 -17.16
C GLN A 143 19.17 -8.02 -18.32
N ARG A 144 18.49 -8.19 -19.46
CA ARG A 144 19.10 -8.78 -20.67
C ARG A 144 20.31 -7.98 -21.15
N ALA A 145 20.23 -6.65 -21.14
CA ALA A 145 21.36 -5.79 -21.51
C ALA A 145 22.54 -5.97 -20.54
N GLY A 146 22.26 -6.01 -19.23
CA GLY A 146 23.26 -6.30 -18.20
C GLY A 146 23.96 -7.65 -18.42
N TYR A 147 23.19 -8.73 -18.61
CA TYR A 147 23.76 -10.06 -18.87
C TYR A 147 24.59 -10.12 -20.16
N LYS A 148 24.16 -9.44 -21.22
CA LYS A 148 24.95 -9.35 -22.47
C LYS A 148 26.28 -8.63 -22.25
N ALA A 149 26.29 -7.55 -21.47
CA ALA A 149 27.50 -6.83 -21.13
C ALA A 149 28.45 -7.72 -20.31
N SER A 150 27.95 -8.39 -19.27
CA SER A 150 28.74 -9.32 -18.45
C SER A 150 29.33 -10.46 -19.29
N LEU A 151 28.56 -11.06 -20.19
CA LEU A 151 29.03 -12.13 -21.08
C LEU A 151 30.14 -11.63 -22.02
N LYS A 152 30.02 -10.40 -22.55
CA LYS A 152 31.03 -9.80 -23.41
C LYS A 152 32.36 -9.60 -22.68
N GLU A 153 32.31 -9.10 -21.45
CA GLU A 153 33.51 -8.91 -20.62
C GLU A 153 34.17 -10.25 -20.24
N GLN A 154 33.36 -11.26 -19.88
CA GLN A 154 33.88 -12.60 -19.57
C GLN A 154 34.65 -13.20 -20.76
N LYS A 155 34.07 -13.15 -21.98
CA LYS A 155 34.74 -13.63 -23.20
C LYS A 155 36.08 -12.93 -23.44
N LYS A 156 36.10 -11.60 -23.28
CA LYS A 156 37.30 -10.79 -23.44
C LYS A 156 38.40 -11.14 -22.44
N CYS A 157 38.05 -11.48 -21.19
CA CYS A 157 39.01 -11.96 -20.20
C CYS A 157 39.51 -13.38 -20.48
N SER A 158 38.64 -14.30 -20.91
CA SER A 158 39.04 -15.68 -21.26
C SER A 158 39.91 -15.77 -22.52
N GLU A 159 39.79 -14.82 -23.44
CA GLU A 159 40.57 -14.76 -24.69
C GLU A 159 41.97 -14.14 -24.49
N LYS A 160 42.21 -13.46 -23.38
CA LYS A 160 43.57 -13.05 -22.99
C LYS A 160 44.33 -14.25 -22.44
N LYS A 161 44.94 -15.04 -23.32
CA LYS A 161 46.04 -15.95 -22.94
C LYS A 161 47.07 -15.14 -22.14
N CYS A 162 47.45 -15.63 -20.95
CA CYS A 162 48.63 -15.13 -20.25
C CYS A 162 49.78 -15.04 -21.26
N PRO A 163 50.49 -13.90 -21.37
CA PRO A 163 51.75 -13.87 -22.08
C PRO A 163 52.63 -14.95 -21.46
N ASN A 164 53.06 -15.91 -22.28
CA ASN A 164 54.08 -16.88 -21.89
C ASN A 164 55.32 -16.09 -21.46
N TYR A 165 55.51 -15.91 -20.16
CA TYR A 165 56.82 -15.60 -19.61
C TYR A 165 57.52 -16.94 -19.37
N CYS A 166 58.28 -17.35 -20.39
CA CYS A 166 59.45 -18.22 -20.23
C CYS A 166 60.56 -17.44 -19.50
#